data_AF-A0A2V6EWE9-F1
#
_entry.id   AF-A0A2V6EWE9-F1
#
_cell.length_a   1.000
_cell.length_b   1.000
_cell.length_c   1.000
_cell.angle_alpha   90.00
_cell.angle_beta   90.00
_cell.angle_gamma   90.00
#
_symmetry.space_group_name_H-M   'P 1'
#
loop_
_entity.id
_entity.type
_entity.pdbx_description
1 polymer ?
#
loop_
_entity_poly.entity_id
_entity_poly.type
_entity_poly.pdbx_seq_one_letter_code
_entity_poly.pdbx_strand_id
1 'polypeptide(L)'
;INRAIMAGQIAPRNLFDLHPDWRALLLLAKMRQRNAESIFRAIAVELDKIGIALLPATTFLEDLLAGKGLITGPKLSRREKSDIDLGWGIAQKVAALDIGQTVIVKNGTVLAIEGFDGTNETIRRGGALGRGGAVMIKVAKPDQDMRFDVPVIGPETISVAVEAKIRAIALEAGRTLLLEKEDVTRAAQSARISVLGR
;
A
#
# COMPACT_ATOMS: atom_id res chain seq x y z
N ILE A 1 -3.32 29.55 7.88
CA ILE A 1 -3.40 28.24 7.20
C ILE A 1 -4.45 27.43 7.96
N ASN A 2 -5.47 26.88 7.28
CA ASN A 2 -6.58 26.14 7.92
C ASN A 2 -6.66 24.67 7.47
N ARG A 3 -5.81 24.25 6.54
CA ARG A 3 -5.72 22.89 6.01
C ARG A 3 -4.26 22.51 5.83
N ALA A 4 -3.93 21.26 6.08
CA ALA A 4 -2.59 20.70 5.88
C ALA A 4 -2.68 19.30 5.25
N ILE A 5 -1.63 18.90 4.53
CA ILE A 5 -1.43 17.56 3.99
C ILE A 5 -0.03 17.11 4.43
N MET A 6 0.12 15.85 4.82
CA MET A 6 1.45 15.28 5.07
C MET A 6 1.92 14.54 3.82
N ALA A 7 3.15 14.81 3.41
CA ALA A 7 3.78 14.20 2.25
C ALA A 7 5.20 13.74 2.61
N GLY A 8 5.60 12.59 2.06
CA GLY A 8 6.90 11.97 2.31
C GLY A 8 6.80 10.68 3.11
N GLN A 9 7.83 9.84 2.96
CA GLN A 9 7.93 8.58 3.69
C GLN A 9 8.36 8.85 5.14
N ILE A 10 7.61 8.32 6.10
CA ILE A 10 7.97 8.41 7.51
C ILE A 10 8.46 7.06 7.99
N ALA A 11 9.78 6.90 8.08
CA ALA A 11 10.37 5.67 8.56
C ALA A 11 10.12 5.52 10.07
N PRO A 12 9.62 4.36 10.56
CA PRO A 12 9.33 4.16 11.97
C PRO A 12 10.50 4.43 12.92
N ARG A 13 11.75 4.23 12.45
CA ARG A 13 12.99 4.57 13.17
C ARG A 13 13.06 6.03 13.62
N ASN A 14 12.47 6.95 12.85
CA ASN A 14 12.49 8.38 13.16
C ASN A 14 11.64 8.71 14.39
N LEU A 15 10.69 7.84 14.78
CA LEU A 15 9.90 8.01 16.00
C LEU A 15 10.71 7.67 17.26
N PHE A 16 11.85 7.00 17.13
CA PHE A 16 12.73 6.64 18.25
C PHE A 16 13.92 7.59 18.41
N ASP A 17 14.17 8.48 17.44
CA ASP A 17 15.23 9.49 17.43
C ASP A 17 14.64 10.91 17.37
N LEU A 18 13.74 11.20 18.32
CA LEU A 18 13.01 12.47 18.41
C LEU A 18 13.65 13.41 19.43
N HIS A 19 13.72 14.70 19.07
CA HIS A 19 13.98 15.81 20.01
C HIS A 19 12.69 16.63 20.19
N PRO A 20 11.73 16.16 21.02
CA PRO A 20 10.42 16.77 21.13
C PRO A 20 10.48 18.12 21.88
N ASP A 21 9.71 19.10 21.39
CA ASP A 21 9.42 20.29 22.16
C ASP A 21 8.46 19.99 23.34
N TRP A 22 8.20 20.99 24.19
CA TRP A 22 7.33 20.81 25.36
C TRP A 22 5.90 20.35 25.00
N ARG A 23 5.36 20.81 23.86
CA ARG A 23 4.01 20.42 23.42
C ARG A 23 4.00 18.97 22.96
N ALA A 24 5.00 18.56 22.19
CA ALA A 24 5.18 17.17 21.75
C ALA A 24 5.41 16.24 22.96
N LEU A 25 6.17 16.66 23.96
CA LEU A 25 6.34 15.92 25.22
C LEU A 25 5.01 15.70 25.94
N LEU A 26 4.20 16.75 26.10
CA LEU A 26 2.87 16.65 26.72
C LEU A 26 1.92 15.74 25.93
N LEU A 27 1.98 15.79 24.60
CA LEU A 27 1.21 14.89 23.74
C LEU A 27 1.63 13.43 23.96
N LEU A 28 2.94 13.13 23.88
CA LEU A 28 3.47 11.78 24.06
C LEU A 28 3.23 11.23 25.47
N ALA A 29 3.21 12.10 26.49
CA ALA A 29 2.92 11.72 27.88
C ALA A 29 1.47 11.26 28.09
N LYS A 30 0.51 11.79 27.32
CA LYS A 30 -0.92 11.44 27.40
C LYS A 30 -1.26 10.12 26.68
N MET A 31 -0.32 9.54 25.94
CA MET A 31 -0.56 8.36 25.11
C MET A 31 -0.25 7.07 25.85
N ARG A 32 -1.20 6.12 25.81
CA ARG A 32 -1.05 4.78 26.40
C ARG A 32 -0.15 3.86 25.57
N GLN A 33 -0.13 4.03 24.26
CA GLN A 33 0.73 3.32 23.32
C GLN A 33 1.44 4.34 22.43
N ARG A 34 2.72 4.13 22.15
CA ARG A 34 3.57 5.03 21.36
C ARG A 34 4.07 4.30 20.12
N ASN A 35 3.18 4.08 19.17
CA ASN A 35 3.52 3.58 17.83
C ASN A 35 3.23 4.66 16.79
N ALA A 36 3.70 4.46 15.56
CA ALA A 36 3.53 5.42 14.47
C ALA A 36 2.08 5.89 14.30
N GLU A 37 1.14 4.96 14.18
CA GLU A 37 -0.27 5.23 13.97
C GLU A 37 -0.89 6.09 15.09
N SER A 38 -0.69 5.69 16.35
CA SER A 38 -1.20 6.43 17.50
C SER A 38 -0.62 7.85 17.55
N ILE A 39 0.67 8.02 17.23
CA ILE A 39 1.36 9.32 17.26
C ILE A 39 0.80 10.23 16.17
N PHE A 40 0.66 9.73 14.95
CA PHE A 40 0.10 10.51 13.85
C PHE A 40 -1.36 10.90 14.09
N ARG A 41 -2.17 9.98 14.62
CA ARG A 41 -3.55 10.29 15.00
C ARG A 41 -3.62 11.38 16.06
N ALA A 42 -2.73 11.34 17.06
CA ALA A 42 -2.65 12.38 18.09
C ALA A 42 -2.23 13.74 17.51
N ILE A 43 -1.28 13.76 16.57
CA ILE A 43 -0.87 14.97 15.86
C ILE A 43 -2.05 15.58 15.09
N ALA A 44 -2.84 14.77 14.37
CA ALA A 44 -4.04 15.27 13.69
C ALA A 44 -5.04 15.92 14.65
N VAL A 45 -5.23 15.34 15.85
CA VAL A 45 -6.12 15.90 16.88
C VAL A 45 -5.61 17.22 17.43
N GLU A 46 -4.30 17.37 17.66
CA GLU A 46 -3.74 18.66 18.12
C GLU A 46 -3.78 19.74 17.04
N LEU A 47 -3.58 19.39 15.77
CA LEU A 47 -3.75 20.32 14.66
C LEU A 47 -5.20 20.81 14.55
N ASP A 48 -6.16 19.90 14.71
CA ASP A 48 -7.59 20.25 14.66
C ASP A 48 -7.98 21.23 15.77
N LYS A 49 -7.45 21.06 16.98
CA LYS A 49 -7.68 21.99 18.12
C LYS A 49 -7.22 23.43 17.86
N ILE A 50 -6.24 23.63 16.97
CA ILE A 50 -5.77 24.96 16.56
C ILE A 50 -6.36 25.41 15.22
N GLY A 51 -7.39 24.71 14.72
CA GLY A 51 -8.12 25.08 13.51
C GLY A 51 -7.45 24.67 12.20
N ILE A 52 -6.54 23.67 12.25
CA ILE A 52 -5.86 23.14 11.06
C ILE A 52 -6.38 21.72 10.79
N ALA A 53 -7.21 21.59 9.75
CA ALA A 53 -7.71 20.30 9.32
C ALA A 53 -6.65 19.54 8.52
N LEU A 54 -6.25 18.36 9.01
CA LEU A 54 -5.35 17.48 8.27
C LEU A 54 -6.15 16.64 7.25
N LEU A 55 -5.91 16.91 5.97
CA LEU A 55 -6.57 16.24 4.85
C LEU A 55 -5.92 14.89 4.53
N PRO A 56 -6.64 13.97 3.85
CA PRO A 56 -6.03 12.76 3.31
C PRO A 56 -4.81 13.07 2.45
N ALA A 57 -3.77 12.25 2.52
CA ALA A 57 -2.57 12.42 1.70
C ALA A 57 -2.84 12.24 0.19
N THR A 58 -3.98 11.62 -0.14
CA THR A 58 -4.47 11.47 -1.51
C THR A 58 -5.20 12.71 -2.04
N THR A 59 -5.40 13.75 -1.23
CA THR A 59 -6.06 14.98 -1.69
C THR A 59 -5.25 15.60 -2.83
N PHE A 60 -5.91 15.91 -3.95
CA PHE A 60 -5.30 16.35 -5.22
C PHE A 60 -4.54 15.26 -6.01
N LEU A 61 -4.55 14.02 -5.52
CA LEU A 61 -3.95 12.85 -6.17
C LEU A 61 -5.00 11.78 -6.49
N GLU A 62 -6.29 12.14 -6.50
CA GLU A 62 -7.40 11.21 -6.71
C GLU A 62 -7.30 10.52 -8.08
N ASP A 63 -6.84 11.25 -9.10
CA ASP A 63 -6.61 10.72 -10.45
C ASP A 63 -5.44 9.73 -10.52
N LEU A 64 -4.57 9.71 -9.50
CA LEU A 64 -3.47 8.76 -9.38
C LEU A 64 -3.88 7.48 -8.63
N LEU A 65 -5.08 7.43 -8.05
CA LEU A 65 -5.58 6.21 -7.43
C LEU A 65 -5.89 5.14 -8.49
N ALA A 66 -5.74 3.88 -8.09
CA ALA A 66 -6.14 2.74 -8.89
C ALA A 66 -7.65 2.82 -9.19
N GLY A 67 -8.01 2.92 -10.47
CA GLY A 67 -9.40 2.87 -10.91
C GLY A 67 -9.94 1.44 -10.95
N LYS A 68 -11.26 1.28 -10.86
CA LYS A 68 -11.91 -0.03 -10.96
C LYS A 68 -11.75 -0.62 -12.36
N GLY A 69 -11.44 -1.91 -12.44
CA GLY A 69 -11.26 -2.64 -13.69
C GLY A 69 -9.80 -2.72 -14.14
N LEU A 70 -9.59 -3.14 -15.39
CA LEU A 70 -8.25 -3.28 -15.97
C LEU A 70 -7.68 -1.89 -16.26
N ILE A 71 -6.52 -1.59 -15.69
CA ILE A 71 -5.80 -0.32 -15.87
C ILE A 71 -4.84 -0.45 -17.06
N THR A 72 -4.09 -1.55 -17.13
CA THR A 72 -3.14 -1.83 -18.21
C THR A 72 -2.84 -3.32 -18.35
N GLY A 73 -2.24 -3.72 -19.47
CA GLY A 73 -1.80 -5.07 -19.75
C GLY A 73 -2.87 -5.98 -20.35
N PRO A 74 -2.54 -7.28 -20.55
CA PRO A 74 -3.44 -8.23 -21.17
C PRO A 74 -4.70 -8.51 -20.34
N LYS A 75 -5.76 -9.01 -20.98
CA LYS A 75 -6.92 -9.54 -20.24
C LYS A 75 -6.52 -10.72 -19.36
N LEU A 76 -7.13 -10.80 -18.18
CA LEU A 76 -6.88 -11.90 -17.25
C LEU A 76 -7.50 -13.22 -17.73
N SER A 77 -6.76 -14.31 -17.54
CA SER A 77 -7.28 -15.67 -17.70
C SER A 77 -8.25 -16.02 -16.56
N ARG A 78 -9.04 -17.10 -16.72
CA ARG A 78 -9.91 -17.61 -15.64
C ARG A 78 -9.10 -18.02 -14.41
N ARG A 79 -7.89 -18.56 -14.60
CA ARG A 79 -7.01 -18.99 -13.50
C ARG A 79 -6.49 -17.79 -12.72
N GLU A 80 -6.02 -16.76 -13.41
CA GLU A 80 -5.55 -15.52 -12.78
C GLU A 80 -6.65 -14.83 -11.98
N LYS A 81 -7.88 -14.78 -12.50
CA LYS A 81 -9.04 -14.26 -11.76
C LYS A 81 -9.33 -15.05 -10.48
N SER A 82 -9.31 -16.39 -10.57
CA SER A 82 -9.52 -17.26 -9.41
C SER A 82 -8.43 -17.09 -8.35
N ASP A 83 -7.17 -16.91 -8.75
CA ASP A 83 -6.06 -16.67 -7.83
C ASP A 83 -6.19 -15.29 -7.16
N ILE A 84 -6.64 -14.27 -7.90
CA ILE A 84 -6.96 -12.95 -7.34
C ILE A 84 -8.11 -13.05 -6.34
N ASP A 85 -9.20 -13.76 -6.66
CA ASP A 85 -10.35 -13.93 -5.76
C ASP A 85 -9.93 -14.60 -4.44
N LEU A 86 -9.15 -15.68 -4.52
CA LEU A 86 -8.60 -16.35 -3.35
C LEU A 86 -7.69 -15.41 -2.55
N GLY A 87 -6.72 -14.78 -3.23
CA GLY A 87 -5.75 -13.90 -2.61
C GLY A 87 -6.38 -12.68 -1.96
N TRP A 88 -7.50 -12.18 -2.50
CA TRP A 88 -8.21 -11.03 -1.97
C TRP A 88 -8.70 -11.23 -0.55
N GLY A 89 -9.43 -12.32 -0.31
CA GLY A 89 -9.96 -12.63 1.02
C GLY A 89 -8.86 -12.88 2.05
N ILE A 90 -7.69 -13.37 1.60
CA ILE A 90 -6.52 -13.59 2.46
C ILE A 90 -5.85 -12.26 2.78
N ALA A 91 -5.58 -11.43 1.76
CA ALA A 91 -4.97 -10.12 1.91
C ALA A 91 -5.77 -9.23 2.87
N GLN A 92 -7.11 -9.22 2.77
CA GLN A 92 -7.96 -8.46 3.70
C GLN A 92 -7.81 -8.91 5.16
N LYS A 93 -7.72 -10.23 5.40
CA LYS A 93 -7.51 -10.77 6.76
C LYS A 93 -6.12 -10.46 7.30
N VAL A 94 -5.09 -10.56 6.47
CA VAL A 94 -3.71 -10.22 6.84
C VAL A 94 -3.60 -8.73 7.18
N ALA A 95 -4.22 -7.87 6.36
CA ALA A 95 -4.24 -6.43 6.59
C ALA A 95 -5.01 -6.06 7.87
N ALA A 96 -6.13 -6.74 8.15
CA ALA A 96 -6.90 -6.55 9.39
C ALA A 96 -6.15 -6.98 10.66
N LEU A 97 -5.09 -7.81 10.53
CA LEU A 97 -4.22 -8.20 11.64
C LEU A 97 -2.97 -7.33 11.76
N ASP A 98 -2.87 -6.25 10.98
CA ASP A 98 -1.70 -5.36 10.93
C ASP A 98 -0.37 -6.05 10.55
N ILE A 99 -0.43 -7.20 9.86
CA ILE A 99 0.76 -7.96 9.46
C ILE A 99 1.38 -7.36 8.18
N GLY A 100 0.55 -7.08 7.18
CA GLY A 100 0.98 -6.61 5.86
C GLY A 100 -0.20 -6.43 4.92
N GLN A 101 0.04 -5.91 3.71
CA GLN A 101 -1.02 -5.53 2.76
C GLN A 101 -0.98 -6.36 1.48
N THR A 102 0.12 -7.08 1.23
CA THR A 102 0.40 -7.77 -0.03
C THR A 102 0.42 -9.28 0.13
N VAL A 103 -0.17 -10.01 -0.82
CA VAL A 103 -0.12 -11.47 -0.93
C VAL A 103 0.24 -11.86 -2.36
N ILE A 104 1.10 -12.87 -2.52
CA ILE A 104 1.42 -13.48 -3.81
C ILE A 104 0.78 -14.86 -3.89
N VAL A 105 -0.01 -15.10 -4.93
CA VAL A 105 -0.74 -16.35 -5.15
C VAL A 105 -0.39 -16.93 -6.50
N LYS A 106 -0.33 -18.26 -6.59
CA LYS A 106 -0.32 -18.96 -7.86
C LYS A 106 -1.06 -20.27 -7.73
N ASN A 107 -1.92 -20.57 -8.68
CA ASN A 107 -2.59 -21.85 -8.80
C ASN A 107 -3.37 -22.28 -7.54
N GLY A 108 -3.99 -21.33 -6.85
CA GLY A 108 -4.72 -21.57 -5.61
C GLY A 108 -3.84 -21.69 -4.36
N THR A 109 -2.54 -21.42 -4.45
CA THR A 109 -1.60 -21.50 -3.34
C THR A 109 -1.03 -20.12 -3.02
N VAL A 110 -1.06 -19.75 -1.74
CA VAL A 110 -0.34 -18.57 -1.25
C VAL A 110 1.14 -18.88 -1.17
N LEU A 111 1.94 -18.11 -1.89
CA LEU A 111 3.40 -18.28 -1.98
C LEU A 111 4.13 -17.36 -1.02
N ALA A 112 3.63 -16.14 -0.85
CA ALA A 112 4.20 -15.15 0.05
C ALA A 112 3.12 -14.24 0.60
N ILE A 113 3.31 -13.81 1.84
CA ILE A 113 2.54 -12.77 2.52
C ILE A 113 3.56 -11.71 2.94
N GLU A 114 3.19 -10.44 2.81
CA GLU A 114 3.97 -9.30 3.28
C GLU A 114 4.02 -9.27 4.80
N GLY A 115 5.21 -9.04 5.34
CA GLY A 115 5.44 -8.70 6.72
C GLY A 115 6.30 -7.45 6.81
N PHE A 116 7.25 -7.46 7.75
CA PHE A 116 8.14 -6.32 7.99
C PHE A 116 9.11 -6.02 6.83
N ASP A 117 9.35 -7.00 5.94
CA ASP A 117 10.24 -6.89 4.77
C ASP A 117 9.66 -6.00 3.65
N GLY A 118 8.35 -5.79 3.66
CA GLY A 118 7.66 -4.92 2.72
C GLY A 118 7.36 -5.56 1.36
N THR A 119 6.69 -4.77 0.52
CA THR A 119 6.05 -5.24 -0.72
C THR A 119 7.06 -5.81 -1.73
N ASN A 120 8.19 -5.13 -1.97
CA ASN A 120 9.14 -5.55 -3.01
C ASN A 120 9.82 -6.88 -2.65
N GLU A 121 10.25 -7.07 -1.40
CA GLU A 121 10.80 -8.35 -0.94
C GLU A 121 9.76 -9.48 -1.00
N THR A 122 8.51 -9.17 -0.67
CA THR A 122 7.40 -10.12 -0.80
C THR A 122 7.19 -10.58 -2.24
N ILE A 123 7.27 -9.67 -3.21
CA ILE A 123 7.19 -9.98 -4.64
C ILE A 123 8.36 -10.88 -5.06
N ARG A 124 9.59 -10.56 -4.66
CA ARG A 124 10.79 -11.36 -4.99
C ARG A 124 10.65 -12.79 -4.46
N ARG A 125 10.32 -12.95 -3.18
CA ARG A 125 10.10 -14.27 -2.54
C ARG A 125 8.98 -15.05 -3.22
N GLY A 126 7.82 -14.41 -3.42
CA GLY A 126 6.65 -15.04 -4.02
C GLY A 126 6.88 -15.44 -5.49
N GLY A 127 7.54 -14.60 -6.28
CA GLY A 127 7.88 -14.90 -7.67
C GLY A 127 8.88 -16.05 -7.82
N ALA A 128 9.91 -16.08 -6.97
CA ALA A 128 10.89 -17.16 -6.92
C ALA A 128 10.22 -18.52 -6.64
N LEU A 129 9.34 -18.57 -5.63
CA LEU A 129 8.56 -19.77 -5.31
C LEU A 129 7.57 -20.14 -6.42
N GLY A 130 6.97 -19.13 -7.05
CA GLY A 130 5.99 -19.30 -8.11
C GLY A 130 6.57 -19.82 -9.41
N ARG A 131 7.88 -19.62 -9.66
CA ARG A 131 8.55 -19.95 -10.94
C ARG A 131 7.83 -19.28 -12.13
N GLY A 132 7.40 -18.03 -11.93
CA GLY A 132 6.68 -17.19 -12.89
C GLY A 132 5.17 -17.46 -13.00
N GLY A 133 4.42 -16.46 -13.47
CA GLY A 133 2.97 -16.59 -13.65
C GLY A 133 2.14 -16.36 -12.38
N ALA A 134 2.76 -15.96 -11.27
CA ALA A 134 2.06 -15.65 -10.03
C ALA A 134 1.32 -14.32 -10.12
N VAL A 135 0.29 -14.13 -9.29
CA VAL A 135 -0.45 -12.86 -9.17
C VAL A 135 -0.17 -12.23 -7.81
N MET A 136 -0.03 -10.91 -7.81
CA MET A 136 0.09 -10.09 -6.62
C MET A 136 -1.26 -9.48 -6.31
N ILE A 137 -1.64 -9.47 -5.03
CA ILE A 137 -2.81 -8.77 -4.52
C ILE A 137 -2.33 -7.80 -3.45
N LYS A 138 -2.74 -6.54 -3.53
CA LYS A 138 -2.46 -5.52 -2.49
C LYS A 138 -3.75 -4.78 -2.13
N VAL A 139 -4.04 -4.73 -0.83
CA VAL A 139 -5.26 -4.11 -0.27
C VAL A 139 -4.89 -3.06 0.78
N ALA A 140 -5.83 -2.17 1.08
CA ALA A 140 -5.70 -1.29 2.23
C ALA A 140 -6.12 -2.03 3.52
N LYS A 141 -5.62 -1.57 4.67
CA LYS A 141 -6.18 -2.01 5.95
C LYS A 141 -7.63 -1.50 6.09
N PRO A 142 -8.53 -2.22 6.78
CA PRO A 142 -9.92 -1.76 6.96
C PRO A 142 -10.01 -0.35 7.56
N ASP A 143 -9.20 -0.07 8.58
CA ASP A 143 -9.16 1.21 9.30
C ASP A 143 -7.98 2.10 8.87
N GLN A 144 -7.52 1.93 7.63
CA GLN A 144 -6.37 2.66 7.08
C GLN A 144 -6.58 4.18 7.17
N ASP A 145 -5.75 4.86 7.96
CA ASP A 145 -5.76 6.32 8.03
C ASP A 145 -5.06 6.91 6.80
N MET A 146 -5.86 7.24 5.78
CA MET A 146 -5.41 7.78 4.49
C MET A 146 -4.72 9.15 4.60
N ARG A 147 -4.67 9.78 5.79
CA ARG A 147 -3.88 11.00 6.03
C ARG A 147 -2.38 10.70 6.21
N PHE A 148 -2.04 9.46 6.54
CA PHE A 148 -0.69 9.07 6.98
C PHE A 148 -0.12 7.89 6.23
N ASP A 149 -0.96 6.93 5.88
CA ASP A 149 -0.51 5.65 5.34
C ASP A 149 -1.43 5.27 4.18
N VAL A 150 -0.99 5.64 2.98
CA VAL A 150 -1.66 5.34 1.72
C VAL A 150 -0.94 4.16 1.10
N PRO A 151 -1.62 3.04 0.80
CA PRO A 151 -1.00 1.95 0.05
C PRO A 151 -0.50 2.45 -1.30
N VAL A 152 0.76 2.15 -1.64
CA VAL A 152 1.39 2.63 -2.87
C VAL A 152 1.98 1.48 -3.69
N ILE A 153 1.91 1.61 -5.02
CA ILE A 153 2.87 1.00 -5.94
C ILE A 153 3.49 2.08 -6.83
N GLY A 154 4.73 1.86 -7.27
CA GLY A 154 5.44 2.77 -8.17
C GLY A 154 6.24 2.01 -9.24
N PRO A 155 7.05 2.71 -10.06
CA PRO A 155 7.84 2.10 -11.13
C PRO A 155 8.77 0.99 -10.62
N GLU A 156 9.35 1.15 -9.43
CA GLU A 156 10.17 0.13 -8.79
C GLU A 156 9.38 -1.16 -8.55
N THR A 157 8.15 -1.07 -8.03
CA THR A 157 7.29 -2.25 -7.81
C THR A 157 7.04 -3.01 -9.11
N ILE A 158 6.88 -2.29 -10.23
CA ILE A 158 6.74 -2.93 -11.54
C ILE A 158 8.04 -3.59 -11.99
N SER A 159 9.20 -2.94 -11.82
CA SER A 159 10.51 -3.55 -12.12
C SER A 159 10.71 -4.86 -11.35
N VAL A 160 10.41 -4.85 -10.06
CA VAL A 160 10.51 -6.04 -9.20
C VAL A 160 9.51 -7.11 -9.63
N ALA A 161 8.30 -6.73 -10.01
CA ALA A 161 7.30 -7.65 -10.55
C ALA A 161 7.76 -8.31 -11.86
N VAL A 162 8.48 -7.58 -12.73
CA VAL A 162 9.08 -8.11 -13.95
C VAL A 162 10.17 -9.13 -13.62
N GLU A 163 11.12 -8.78 -12.75
CA GLU A 163 12.19 -9.67 -12.29
C GLU A 163 11.63 -10.97 -11.70
N ALA A 164 10.59 -10.84 -10.87
CA ALA A 164 9.88 -11.92 -10.20
C ALA A 164 8.91 -12.68 -11.12
N LYS A 165 8.76 -12.27 -12.39
CA LYS A 165 7.85 -12.87 -13.38
C LYS A 165 6.40 -12.92 -12.89
N ILE A 166 5.95 -11.89 -12.19
CA ILE A 166 4.55 -11.68 -11.82
C ILE A 166 3.74 -11.42 -13.08
N ARG A 167 2.55 -12.01 -13.14
CA ARG A 167 1.67 -11.97 -14.29
C ARG A 167 0.58 -10.90 -14.16
N ALA A 168 0.08 -10.69 -12.95
CA ALA A 168 -0.94 -9.68 -12.67
C ALA A 168 -0.77 -9.08 -11.28
N ILE A 169 -1.20 -7.82 -11.12
CA ILE A 169 -1.21 -7.05 -9.89
C ILE A 169 -2.64 -6.52 -9.69
N ALA A 170 -3.34 -7.05 -8.69
CA ALA A 170 -4.66 -6.60 -8.29
C ALA A 170 -4.55 -5.66 -7.08
N LEU A 171 -5.12 -4.47 -7.23
CA LEU A 171 -5.08 -3.38 -6.24
C LEU A 171 -6.49 -3.04 -5.77
N GLU A 172 -6.63 -2.51 -4.57
CA GLU A 172 -7.90 -1.97 -4.10
C GLU A 172 -8.21 -0.62 -4.75
N ALA A 173 -9.33 -0.58 -5.48
CA ALA A 173 -9.73 0.60 -6.24
C ALA A 173 -10.06 1.77 -5.30
N GLY A 174 -9.60 2.97 -5.67
CA GLY A 174 -9.79 4.19 -4.86
C GLY A 174 -9.02 4.21 -3.54
N ARG A 175 -8.17 3.19 -3.27
CA ARG A 175 -7.38 3.10 -2.03
C ARG A 175 -5.88 3.01 -2.29
N THR A 176 -5.46 2.43 -3.41
CA THR A 176 -4.03 2.32 -3.75
C THR A 176 -3.60 3.45 -4.67
N LEU A 177 -2.55 4.17 -4.29
CA LEU A 177 -1.91 5.20 -5.11
C LEU A 177 -0.92 4.58 -6.11
N LEU A 178 -1.00 5.02 -7.36
CA LEU A 178 -0.03 4.73 -8.41
C LEU A 178 0.94 5.92 -8.51
N LEU A 179 2.08 5.83 -7.85
CA LEU A 179 3.14 6.83 -8.02
C LEU A 179 3.66 6.77 -9.45
N GLU A 180 3.76 7.93 -10.12
CA GLU A 180 4.16 8.02 -11.53
C GLU A 180 3.28 7.11 -12.39
N LYS A 181 1.96 7.29 -12.29
CA LYS A 181 0.95 6.42 -12.90
C LYS A 181 1.20 6.13 -14.37
N GLU A 182 1.64 7.11 -15.15
CA GLU A 182 1.97 6.95 -16.57
C GLU A 182 3.13 5.97 -16.77
N ASP A 183 4.17 6.06 -15.95
CA ASP A 183 5.35 5.19 -16.04
C ASP A 183 5.05 3.79 -15.51
N VAL A 184 4.28 3.66 -14.43
CA VAL A 184 3.72 2.37 -13.97
C VAL A 184 2.93 1.69 -15.08
N THR A 185 2.04 2.44 -15.72
CA THR A 185 1.16 1.95 -16.80
C THR A 185 1.99 1.49 -18.01
N ARG A 186 2.98 2.30 -18.43
CA ARG A 186 3.86 2.03 -19.57
C ARG A 186 4.77 0.84 -19.31
N ALA A 187 5.38 0.76 -18.12
CA ALA A 187 6.26 -0.34 -17.74
C ALA A 187 5.50 -1.67 -17.68
N ALA A 188 4.33 -1.68 -17.05
CA ALA A 188 3.49 -2.88 -16.96
C ALA A 188 2.98 -3.32 -18.35
N GLN A 189 2.58 -2.38 -19.20
CA GLN A 189 2.17 -2.67 -20.58
C GLN A 189 3.30 -3.33 -21.38
N SER A 190 4.51 -2.74 -21.32
CA SER A 190 5.69 -3.24 -22.03
C SER A 190 6.08 -4.64 -21.56
N ALA A 191 5.96 -4.89 -20.25
CA ALA A 191 6.21 -6.18 -19.64
C ALA A 191 5.07 -7.20 -19.76
N ARG A 192 3.91 -6.81 -20.33
CA ARG A 192 2.68 -7.62 -20.38
C ARG A 192 2.18 -8.08 -19.00
N ILE A 193 2.39 -7.25 -17.98
CA ILE A 193 1.83 -7.44 -16.63
C ILE A 193 0.47 -6.74 -16.59
N SER A 194 -0.56 -7.47 -16.17
CA SER A 194 -1.90 -6.89 -16.01
C SER A 194 -2.00 -6.16 -14.68
N VAL A 195 -2.34 -4.87 -14.67
CA VAL A 195 -2.64 -4.12 -13.44
C VAL A 195 -4.13 -3.80 -13.44
N LEU A 196 -4.80 -4.05 -12.32
CA LEU A 196 -6.24 -3.82 -12.18
C LEU A 196 -6.62 -3.32 -10.79
N GLY A 197 -7.66 -2.50 -10.73
CA GLY A 197 -8.36 -2.18 -9.48
C GLY A 197 -9.60 -3.06 -9.29
N ARG A 198 -9.81 -3.57 -8.08
CA ARG A 198 -11.04 -4.26 -7.66
C ARG A 198 -11.91 -3.35 -6.81
#